data_AF-A0A1F7F0Y2-F1
#
_entry.id   AF-A0A1F7F0Y2-F1
#
_cell.length_a   1.000
_cell.length_b   1.000
_cell.length_c   1.000
_cell.angle_alpha   90.00
_cell.angle_beta   90.00
_cell.angle_gamma   90.00
#
_symmetry.space_group_name_H-M   'P 1'
#
loop_
_entity.id
_entity.type
_entity.pdbx_description
1 polymer ?
#
loop_
_entity_poly.entity_id
_entity_poly.type
_entity_poly.pdbx_seq_one_letter_code
_entity_poly.pdbx_strand_id
1 'polypeptide(L)'
;MLNPRQSEQDDLPTANRAYNLRMRDIYFGKACRILSRLGKGLHKALLKPDLSTLGNVCNALDIALDFARQAVAGQVQAKKKDETLSRQPPLLLREEVLYLHLLEELASSGRFLKTRFNTIVELGKYRDGISALPLDQEVVKGYITQIMYFLDENRKAEEEEIRAIITLILKRMHLINHIQSITRKANG
;
A
#
# COMPACT_ATOMS: atom_id res chain seq x y z
N MET A 1 -20.44 -37.88 41.94
CA MET A 1 -21.07 -36.61 41.53
C MET A 1 -19.98 -35.74 40.94
N LEU A 2 -20.00 -35.52 39.62
CA LEU A 2 -19.05 -34.64 38.92
C LEU A 2 -19.40 -33.18 39.22
N ASN A 3 -18.38 -32.39 39.54
CA ASN A 3 -18.53 -30.98 39.90
C ASN A 3 -18.93 -30.18 38.65
N PRO A 4 -20.07 -29.45 38.61
CA PRO A 4 -20.58 -28.81 37.38
C PRO A 4 -19.72 -27.64 36.84
N ARG A 5 -18.65 -27.26 37.56
CA ARG A 5 -17.81 -26.10 37.24
C ARG A 5 -16.53 -26.44 36.46
N GLN A 6 -16.27 -27.72 36.19
CA GLN A 6 -15.08 -28.11 35.41
C GLN A 6 -15.33 -28.14 33.90
N SER A 7 -16.57 -28.10 33.44
CA SER A 7 -16.90 -28.14 32.00
C SER A 7 -16.97 -26.77 31.32
N GLU A 8 -16.92 -25.66 32.06
CA GLU A 8 -16.97 -24.30 31.48
C GLU A 8 -15.57 -23.70 31.22
N GLN A 9 -14.50 -24.32 31.74
CA GLN A 9 -13.13 -23.83 31.56
C GLN A 9 -12.43 -24.35 30.29
N ASP A 10 -12.93 -25.43 29.68
CA ASP A 10 -12.33 -26.04 28.48
C ASP A 10 -12.83 -25.44 27.15
N ASP A 11 -13.89 -24.63 27.15
CA ASP A 11 -14.48 -24.04 25.92
C ASP A 11 -13.98 -22.62 25.57
N LEU A 12 -13.26 -21.97 26.50
CA LEU A 12 -12.74 -20.60 26.35
C LEU A 12 -11.63 -20.41 25.27
N PRO A 13 -10.75 -21.37 24.97
CA PRO A 13 -9.73 -21.22 23.92
C PRO A 13 -10.34 -21.26 22.50
N THR A 14 -11.35 -22.11 22.30
CA THR A 14 -11.99 -22.39 21.01
C THR A 14 -12.89 -21.24 20.56
N ALA A 15 -13.65 -20.64 21.48
CA ALA A 15 -14.49 -19.47 21.19
C ALA A 15 -13.65 -18.23 20.80
N ASN A 16 -12.54 -17.98 21.51
CA ASN A 16 -11.60 -16.91 21.17
C ASN A 16 -10.88 -17.16 19.84
N ARG A 17 -10.52 -18.42 19.54
CA ARG A 17 -9.92 -18.80 18.26
C ARG A 17 -10.91 -18.61 17.09
N ALA A 18 -12.15 -19.11 17.22
CA ALA A 18 -13.18 -18.97 16.20
C ALA A 18 -13.52 -17.49 15.93
N TYR A 19 -13.60 -16.68 16.99
CA TYR A 19 -13.75 -15.24 16.88
C TYR A 19 -12.58 -14.58 16.12
N ASN A 20 -11.34 -14.89 16.50
CA ASN A 20 -10.15 -14.32 15.86
C ASN A 20 -10.02 -14.71 14.38
N LEU A 21 -10.37 -15.96 14.03
CA LEU A 21 -10.44 -16.41 12.64
C LEU A 21 -11.52 -15.66 11.84
N ARG A 22 -12.71 -15.51 12.42
CA ARG A 22 -13.80 -14.75 11.78
C ARG A 22 -13.43 -13.29 11.57
N MET A 23 -12.77 -12.66 12.54
CA MET A 23 -12.31 -11.28 12.43
C MET A 23 -11.19 -11.14 11.39
N ARG A 24 -10.24 -12.08 11.32
CA ARG A 24 -9.23 -12.16 10.25
C ARG A 24 -9.91 -12.15 8.88
N ASP A 25 -10.87 -13.04 8.66
CA ASP A 25 -11.54 -13.19 7.35
C ASP A 25 -12.32 -11.92 6.98
N ILE A 26 -12.99 -11.28 7.95
CA ILE A 26 -13.69 -10.01 7.74
C ILE A 26 -12.72 -8.91 7.32
N TYR A 27 -11.60 -8.75 8.04
CA TYR A 27 -10.63 -7.69 7.77
C TYR A 27 -9.86 -7.93 6.49
N PHE A 28 -9.40 -9.15 6.24
CA PHE A 28 -8.75 -9.53 4.98
C PHE A 28 -9.69 -9.34 3.79
N GLY A 29 -10.97 -9.74 3.94
CA GLY A 29 -12.00 -9.52 2.93
C GLY A 29 -12.30 -8.04 2.66
N LYS A 30 -12.21 -7.17 3.68
CA LYS A 30 -12.29 -5.70 3.49
C LYS A 30 -11.08 -5.17 2.71
N ALA A 31 -9.86 -5.56 3.09
CA ALA A 31 -8.64 -5.16 2.38
C ALA A 31 -8.70 -5.57 0.89
N CYS A 32 -9.11 -6.82 0.62
CA CYS A 32 -9.24 -7.32 -0.74
C CYS A 32 -10.24 -6.54 -1.59
N ARG A 33 -11.40 -6.20 -1.03
CA ARG A 33 -12.44 -5.42 -1.73
C ARG A 33 -11.96 -4.01 -2.09
N ILE A 34 -11.23 -3.36 -1.19
CA ILE A 34 -10.68 -2.02 -1.44
C ILE A 34 -9.66 -2.09 -2.60
N LEU A 35 -8.73 -3.05 -2.56
CA LEU A 35 -7.74 -3.23 -3.63
C LEU A 35 -8.35 -3.57 -4.98
N SER A 36 -9.36 -4.46 -5.02
CA SER A 36 -10.05 -4.80 -6.26
C SER A 36 -10.72 -3.58 -6.91
N ARG A 37 -11.26 -2.65 -6.10
CA ARG A 37 -11.83 -1.38 -6.59
C ARG A 37 -10.74 -0.41 -7.04
N LEU A 38 -9.59 -0.42 -6.38
CA LEU A 38 -8.46 0.45 -6.71
C LEU A 38 -7.79 0.12 -8.04
N GLY A 39 -7.76 -1.15 -8.47
CA GLY A 39 -7.05 -1.56 -9.69
C GLY A 39 -7.38 -0.72 -10.93
N LYS A 40 -8.64 -0.30 -11.09
CA LYS A 40 -9.07 0.60 -12.18
C LYS A 40 -8.63 2.06 -11.96
N GLY A 41 -8.75 2.57 -10.74
CA GLY A 41 -8.37 3.94 -10.39
C GLY A 41 -6.86 4.18 -10.45
N LEU A 42 -6.09 3.18 -10.01
CA LEU A 42 -4.64 3.16 -10.07
C LEU A 42 -4.15 3.21 -11.52
N HIS A 43 -4.68 2.38 -12.42
CA HIS A 43 -4.27 2.42 -13.82
C HIS A 43 -4.49 3.80 -14.47
N LYS A 44 -5.64 4.44 -14.18
CA LYS A 44 -5.94 5.80 -14.64
C LYS A 44 -4.95 6.82 -14.05
N ALA A 45 -4.67 6.74 -12.74
CA ALA A 45 -3.74 7.63 -12.05
C ALA A 45 -2.31 7.51 -12.58
N LEU A 46 -1.89 6.32 -13.02
CA LEU A 46 -0.54 6.08 -13.52
C LEU A 46 -0.36 6.53 -14.98
N LEU A 47 -1.42 6.47 -15.81
CA LEU A 47 -1.36 6.90 -17.21
C LEU A 47 -1.53 8.42 -17.39
N LYS A 48 -2.38 9.04 -16.56
CA LYS A 48 -2.59 10.49 -16.53
C LYS A 48 -2.61 10.93 -15.07
N PRO A 49 -1.43 11.22 -14.50
CA PRO A 49 -1.30 11.53 -13.08
C PRO A 49 -1.99 12.85 -12.76
N ASP A 50 -3.13 12.71 -12.09
CA ASP A 50 -3.81 13.80 -11.40
C ASP A 50 -3.54 13.65 -9.90
N LEU A 51 -3.05 14.71 -9.26
CA LEU A 51 -2.63 14.70 -7.86
C LEU A 51 -3.78 14.32 -6.91
N SER A 52 -5.01 14.75 -7.22
CA SER A 52 -6.19 14.37 -6.44
C SER A 52 -6.48 12.87 -6.54
N THR A 53 -6.45 12.34 -7.76
CA THR A 53 -6.62 10.91 -8.04
C THR A 53 -5.53 10.07 -7.35
N LEU A 54 -4.27 10.50 -7.42
CA LEU A 54 -3.15 9.81 -6.76
C LEU A 54 -3.27 9.87 -5.23
N GLY A 55 -3.71 11.00 -4.68
CA GLY A 55 -4.02 11.15 -3.26
C GLY A 55 -5.11 10.18 -2.79
N ASN A 56 -6.21 10.06 -3.55
CA ASN A 56 -7.29 9.13 -3.26
C ASN A 56 -6.81 7.67 -3.31
N VAL A 57 -5.95 7.33 -4.26
CA VAL A 57 -5.33 6.01 -4.35
C VAL A 57 -4.46 5.72 -3.12
N CYS A 58 -3.60 6.66 -2.71
CA CYS A 58 -2.76 6.49 -1.52
C CYS A 58 -3.59 6.27 -0.26
N ASN A 59 -4.60 7.10 -0.03
CA ASN A 59 -5.49 6.98 1.13
C ASN A 59 -6.18 5.62 1.16
N ALA A 60 -6.66 5.13 0.01
CA ALA A 60 -7.31 3.83 -0.07
C ALA A 60 -6.33 2.66 0.14
N LEU A 61 -5.07 2.80 -0.27
CA LEU A 61 -4.01 1.83 0.04
C LEU A 61 -3.70 1.81 1.54
N ASP A 62 -3.62 2.96 2.19
CA ASP A 62 -3.41 3.06 3.64
C ASP A 62 -4.56 2.40 4.42
N ILE A 63 -5.82 2.66 4.02
CA ILE A 63 -6.99 2.00 4.63
C ILE A 63 -6.95 0.48 4.41
N ALA A 64 -6.59 0.02 3.20
CA ALA A 64 -6.47 -1.41 2.91
C ALA A 64 -5.36 -2.06 3.76
N LEU A 65 -4.24 -1.37 3.94
CA LEU A 65 -3.12 -1.79 4.76
C LEU A 65 -3.52 -1.89 6.25
N ASP A 66 -4.26 -0.92 6.78
CA ASP A 66 -4.75 -0.96 8.15
C ASP A 66 -5.64 -2.17 8.41
N PHE A 67 -6.55 -2.48 7.47
CA PHE A 67 -7.35 -3.70 7.56
C PHE A 67 -6.49 -4.98 7.45
N ALA A 68 -5.49 -5.01 6.56
CA ALA A 68 -4.59 -6.15 6.47
C ALA A 68 -3.77 -6.34 7.76
N ARG A 69 -3.29 -5.26 8.37
CA ARG A 69 -2.60 -5.29 9.67
C ARG A 69 -3.50 -5.78 10.79
N GLN A 70 -4.76 -5.34 10.84
CA GLN A 70 -5.73 -5.83 11.82
C GLN A 70 -6.01 -7.33 11.67
N ALA A 71 -6.06 -7.84 10.43
CA ALA A 71 -6.21 -9.27 10.16
C ALA A 71 -5.05 -10.09 10.74
N VAL A 72 -3.83 -9.54 10.72
CA VAL A 72 -2.62 -10.19 11.27
C VAL A 72 -2.48 -9.97 12.79
N ALA A 73 -2.74 -8.75 13.28
CA ALA A 73 -2.55 -8.36 14.68
C ALA A 73 -3.53 -9.06 15.64
N GLY A 74 -4.75 -9.37 15.18
CA GLY A 74 -5.72 -10.18 15.93
C GLY A 74 -5.21 -11.58 16.31
N GLN A 75 -4.02 -11.98 15.84
CA GLN A 75 -3.40 -13.27 16.11
C GLN A 75 -2.12 -13.21 16.94
N VAL A 76 -1.42 -12.07 17.00
CA VAL A 76 -0.19 -11.92 17.80
C VAL A 76 -0.50 -12.05 19.29
N GLN A 77 -1.70 -11.68 19.72
CA GLN A 77 -2.17 -11.93 21.09
C GLN A 77 -2.45 -13.43 21.38
N ALA A 78 -2.75 -14.24 20.36
CA ALA A 78 -3.02 -15.67 20.51
C ALA A 78 -1.74 -16.51 20.61
N LYS A 79 -0.63 -16.09 19.99
CA LYS A 79 0.65 -16.85 19.99
C LYS A 79 1.35 -16.94 21.35
N LYS A 80 0.98 -16.12 22.35
CA LYS A 80 1.61 -16.15 23.69
C LYS A 80 1.04 -17.23 24.61
N LYS A 81 0.04 -18.00 24.18
CA LYS A 81 -0.51 -19.14 24.91
C LYS A 81 -0.64 -20.31 23.93
N ASP A 82 -0.25 -21.51 24.37
CA ASP A 82 -0.44 -22.80 23.72
C ASP A 82 0.61 -23.30 22.71
N GLU A 83 1.54 -24.10 23.24
CA GLU A 83 2.36 -25.07 22.50
C GLU A 83 1.57 -26.32 22.03
N THR A 84 0.29 -26.46 22.41
CA THR A 84 -0.58 -27.60 22.04
C THR A 84 -1.24 -27.49 20.66
N LEU A 85 -1.04 -26.37 19.95
CA LEU A 85 -1.71 -26.04 18.69
C LEU A 85 -1.11 -26.68 17.42
N SER A 86 -0.07 -27.52 17.54
CA SER A 86 0.69 -28.08 16.42
C SER A 86 -0.10 -28.98 15.45
N ARG A 87 -1.32 -29.40 15.80
CA ARG A 87 -2.22 -30.19 14.94
C ARG A 87 -3.28 -29.38 14.21
N GLN A 88 -3.41 -28.09 14.50
CA GLN A 88 -4.46 -27.25 13.90
C GLN A 88 -3.89 -26.42 12.74
N PRO A 89 -4.64 -26.21 11.65
CA PRO A 89 -4.15 -25.47 10.49
C PRO A 89 -3.66 -24.07 10.92
N PRO A 90 -2.58 -23.57 10.28
CA PRO A 90 -1.97 -22.31 10.67
C PRO A 90 -3.00 -21.18 10.61
N LEU A 91 -2.99 -20.35 11.65
CA LEU A 91 -3.90 -19.22 11.78
C LEU A 91 -3.65 -18.15 10.68
N LEU A 92 -2.48 -18.15 10.04
CA LEU A 92 -2.14 -17.29 8.90
C LEU A 92 -1.48 -18.13 7.79
N LEU A 93 -1.93 -17.93 6.56
CA LEU A 93 -1.27 -18.46 5.37
C LEU A 93 -0.02 -17.63 5.07
N ARG A 94 1.05 -18.23 4.53
CA ARG A 94 2.27 -17.48 4.12
C ARG A 94 1.93 -16.42 3.08
N GLU A 95 0.93 -16.72 2.26
CA GLU A 95 0.31 -15.88 1.26
C GLU A 95 -0.28 -14.60 1.87
N GLU A 96 -0.91 -14.68 3.05
CA GLU A 96 -1.49 -13.52 3.74
C GLU A 96 -0.41 -12.59 4.32
N VAL A 97 0.72 -13.17 4.77
CA VAL A 97 1.89 -12.40 5.21
C VAL A 97 2.57 -11.70 4.04
N LEU A 98 2.76 -12.42 2.92
CA LEU A 98 3.29 -11.84 1.69
C LEU A 98 2.38 -10.73 1.15
N TYR A 99 1.06 -10.93 1.20
CA TYR A 99 0.06 -9.93 0.84
C TYR A 99 0.22 -8.64 1.66
N LEU A 100 0.40 -8.76 2.98
CA LEU A 100 0.63 -7.60 3.85
C LEU A 100 1.89 -6.83 3.42
N HIS A 101 3.01 -7.50 3.22
CA HIS A 101 4.24 -6.83 2.80
C HIS A 101 4.12 -6.16 1.43
N LEU A 102 3.45 -6.81 0.48
CA LEU A 102 3.19 -6.20 -0.83
C LEU A 102 2.29 -4.97 -0.72
N LEU A 103 1.33 -4.96 0.20
CA LEU A 103 0.50 -3.80 0.51
C LEU A 103 1.32 -2.65 1.12
N GLU A 104 2.24 -2.95 2.04
CA GLU A 104 3.14 -1.95 2.63
C GLU A 104 4.02 -1.30 1.56
N GLU A 105 4.59 -2.12 0.68
CA GLU A 105 5.39 -1.69 -0.46
C GLU A 105 4.59 -0.81 -1.44
N LEU A 106 3.33 -1.18 -1.73
CA LEU A 106 2.46 -0.39 -2.58
C LEU A 106 2.09 0.96 -1.95
N ALA A 107 1.74 0.98 -0.66
CA ALA A 107 1.40 2.20 0.05
C ALA A 107 2.61 3.15 0.13
N SER A 108 3.80 2.61 0.39
CA SER A 108 5.06 3.37 0.37
C SER A 108 5.35 3.96 -1.02
N SER A 109 5.26 3.12 -2.07
CA SER A 109 5.51 3.54 -3.45
C SER A 109 4.50 4.59 -3.93
N GLY A 110 3.23 4.47 -3.54
CA GLY A 110 2.19 5.45 -3.85
C GLY A 110 2.47 6.82 -3.21
N ARG A 111 2.83 6.83 -1.91
CA ARG A 111 3.21 8.07 -1.21
C ARG A 111 4.44 8.73 -1.82
N PHE A 112 5.45 7.93 -2.19
CA PHE A 112 6.63 8.44 -2.88
C PHE A 112 6.28 9.07 -4.22
N LEU A 113 5.47 8.41 -5.06
CA LEU A 113 4.99 8.97 -6.32
C LEU A 113 4.28 10.31 -6.11
N LYS A 114 3.41 10.41 -5.10
CA LYS A 114 2.71 11.66 -4.78
C LYS A 114 3.70 12.80 -4.50
N THR A 115 4.73 12.54 -3.71
CA THR A 115 5.79 13.51 -3.45
C THR A 115 6.52 13.91 -4.73
N ARG A 116 6.93 12.94 -5.56
CA ARG A 116 7.63 13.22 -6.82
C ARG A 116 6.79 14.06 -7.80
N PHE A 117 5.52 13.74 -7.97
CA PHE A 117 4.61 14.53 -8.80
C PHE A 117 4.46 15.98 -8.30
N ASN A 118 4.34 16.16 -6.98
CA ASN A 118 4.32 17.51 -6.39
C ASN A 118 5.62 18.27 -6.69
N THR A 119 6.78 17.62 -6.54
CA THR A 119 8.08 18.24 -6.85
C THR A 119 8.15 18.68 -8.30
N ILE A 120 7.74 17.83 -9.26
CA ILE A 120 7.73 18.20 -10.69
C ILE A 120 6.83 19.42 -10.95
N VAL A 121 5.66 19.47 -10.30
CA VAL A 121 4.74 20.61 -10.43
C VAL A 121 5.38 21.91 -9.90
N GLU A 122 6.03 21.86 -8.73
CA GLU A 122 6.70 23.04 -8.15
C GLU A 122 7.93 23.47 -8.96
N LEU A 123 8.71 22.52 -9.50
CA LEU A 123 9.80 22.82 -10.43
C LEU A 123 9.28 23.53 -11.70
N GLY A 124 8.13 23.09 -12.22
CA GLY A 124 7.46 23.74 -13.34
C GLY A 124 7.06 25.19 -13.04
N LYS A 125 6.39 25.42 -11.90
CA LYS A 125 6.02 26.77 -11.46
C LYS A 125 7.24 27.69 -11.29
N TYR A 126 8.31 27.17 -10.71
CA TYR A 126 9.55 27.93 -10.54
C TYR A 126 10.19 28.30 -11.87
N ARG A 127 10.24 27.36 -12.82
CA ARG A 127 10.72 27.58 -14.18
C ARG A 127 9.90 28.64 -14.92
N ASP A 128 8.58 28.60 -14.79
CA ASP A 128 7.67 29.58 -15.40
C ASP A 128 7.89 30.97 -14.79
N GLY A 129 8.08 31.04 -13.48
CA GLY A 129 8.42 32.27 -12.77
C GLY A 129 9.74 32.89 -13.24
N ILE A 130 10.78 32.07 -13.44
CA ILE A 130 12.06 32.53 -14.02
C ILE A 130 11.87 33.05 -15.44
N SER A 131 11.10 32.33 -16.26
CA SER A 131 10.87 32.68 -17.67
C SER A 131 10.14 34.01 -17.85
N ALA A 132 9.40 34.46 -16.82
CA ALA A 132 8.67 35.72 -16.81
C ALA A 132 9.51 36.93 -16.32
N LEU A 133 10.75 36.73 -15.87
CA LEU A 133 11.59 37.81 -15.37
C LEU A 133 12.08 38.72 -16.52
N PRO A 134 12.07 40.06 -16.35
CA PRO A 134 12.71 40.97 -17.31
C PRO A 134 14.23 40.86 -17.16
N LEU A 135 14.91 40.33 -18.19
CA LEU A 135 16.35 40.07 -18.15
C LEU A 135 17.13 41.14 -18.93
N ASP A 136 17.69 42.10 -18.20
CA ASP A 136 18.36 43.26 -18.80
C ASP A 136 19.89 43.09 -18.91
N GLN A 137 20.50 42.11 -18.23
CA GLN A 137 21.96 41.89 -18.21
C GLN A 137 22.36 40.52 -18.79
N GLU A 138 23.37 40.47 -19.65
CA GLU A 138 23.86 39.23 -20.28
C GLU A 138 24.38 38.18 -19.29
N VAL A 139 25.10 38.60 -18.24
CA VAL A 139 25.59 37.69 -17.18
C VAL A 139 24.41 37.03 -16.47
N VAL A 140 23.35 37.80 -16.19
CA VAL A 140 22.10 37.30 -15.59
C VAL A 140 21.39 36.33 -16.53
N LYS A 141 21.38 36.61 -17.85
CA LYS A 141 20.86 35.67 -18.87
C LYS A 141 21.63 34.35 -18.89
N GLY A 142 22.96 34.38 -18.76
CA GLY A 142 23.79 33.17 -18.70
C GLY A 142 23.48 32.28 -17.49
N TYR A 143 23.42 32.87 -16.29
CA TYR A 143 23.07 32.13 -15.07
C TYR A 143 21.66 31.55 -15.12
N ILE A 144 20.69 32.33 -15.59
CA ILE A 144 19.30 31.86 -15.71
C ILE A 144 19.19 30.71 -16.71
N THR A 145 19.92 30.77 -17.83
CA THR A 145 19.97 29.67 -18.79
C THR A 145 20.50 28.38 -18.15
N GLN A 146 21.55 28.46 -17.33
CA GLN A 146 22.07 27.31 -16.60
C GLN A 146 21.06 26.74 -15.60
N ILE A 147 20.36 27.60 -14.85
CA ILE A 147 19.32 27.18 -13.91
C ILE A 147 18.18 26.48 -14.66
N MET A 148 17.69 27.05 -15.77
CA MET A 148 16.64 26.43 -16.59
C MET A 148 17.06 25.07 -17.13
N TYR A 149 18.30 24.95 -17.63
CA TYR A 149 18.86 23.67 -18.06
C TYR A 149 18.89 22.64 -16.92
N PHE A 150 19.35 23.03 -15.74
CA PHE A 150 19.39 22.14 -14.58
C PHE A 150 17.98 21.69 -14.15
N LEU A 151 16.99 22.58 -14.18
CA LEU A 151 15.60 22.26 -13.89
C LEU A 151 15.03 21.25 -14.89
N ASP A 152 15.32 21.43 -16.18
CA ASP A 152 14.85 20.55 -17.25
C ASP A 152 15.51 19.15 -17.16
N GLU A 153 16.80 19.07 -16.84
CA GLU A 153 17.49 17.79 -16.63
C GLU A 153 16.98 17.05 -15.38
N ASN A 154 16.79 17.75 -14.25
CA ASN A 154 16.21 17.13 -13.06
C ASN A 154 14.79 16.63 -13.33
N ARG A 155 13.96 17.41 -14.02
CA ARG A 155 12.62 16.98 -14.39
C ARG A 155 12.62 15.68 -15.20
N LYS A 156 13.53 15.52 -16.18
CA LYS A 156 13.64 14.28 -16.95
C LYS A 156 14.00 13.08 -16.07
N ALA A 157 14.96 13.25 -15.17
CA ALA A 157 15.37 12.20 -14.23
C ALA A 157 14.21 11.77 -13.31
N GLU A 158 13.44 12.73 -12.79
CA GLU A 158 12.25 12.48 -11.98
C GLU A 158 11.18 11.71 -12.79
N GLU A 159 10.93 12.08 -14.05
CA GLU A 159 9.98 11.40 -14.92
C GLU A 159 10.39 9.95 -15.23
N GLU A 160 11.69 9.67 -15.37
CA GLU A 160 12.21 8.30 -15.53
C GLU A 160 12.03 7.45 -14.27
N GLU A 161 12.36 7.98 -13.11
CA GLU A 161 12.17 7.28 -11.82
C GLU A 161 10.69 6.98 -11.57
N ILE A 162 9.81 7.95 -11.84
CA ILE A 162 8.36 7.76 -11.80
C ILE A 162 7.95 6.58 -12.68
N ARG A 163 8.39 6.53 -13.95
CA ARG A 163 8.05 5.42 -14.86
C ARG A 163 8.49 4.06 -14.32
N ALA A 164 9.67 3.97 -13.71
CA ALA A 164 10.18 2.74 -13.11
C ALA A 164 9.30 2.28 -11.92
N ILE A 165 8.92 3.21 -11.04
CA ILE A 165 8.10 2.91 -9.87
C ILE A 165 6.68 2.53 -10.27
N ILE A 166 6.09 3.21 -11.26
CA ILE A 166 4.80 2.84 -11.85
C ILE A 166 4.82 1.39 -12.32
N THR A 167 5.87 1.00 -13.04
CA THR A 167 6.04 -0.38 -13.52
C THR A 167 6.11 -1.38 -12.37
N LEU A 168 6.84 -1.05 -11.31
CA LEU A 168 6.96 -1.90 -10.13
C LEU A 168 5.62 -2.04 -9.39
N ILE A 169 4.86 -0.95 -9.25
CA ILE A 169 3.52 -0.95 -8.67
C ILE A 169 2.58 -1.88 -9.46
N LEU A 170 2.59 -1.80 -10.79
CA LEU A 170 1.74 -2.66 -11.63
C LEU A 170 2.09 -4.15 -11.46
N LYS A 171 3.39 -4.49 -11.40
CA LYS A 171 3.85 -5.87 -11.13
C LYS A 171 3.40 -6.36 -9.75
N ARG A 172 3.53 -5.52 -8.71
CA ARG A 172 3.10 -5.84 -7.34
C ARG A 172 1.59 -6.03 -7.24
N MET A 173 0.81 -5.18 -7.91
CA MET A 173 -0.65 -5.34 -8.00
C MET A 173 -1.04 -6.65 -8.67
N HIS A 174 -0.34 -7.05 -9.73
CA HIS A 174 -0.60 -8.33 -10.40
C HIS A 174 -0.34 -9.51 -9.45
N LEU A 175 0.77 -9.48 -8.70
CA LEU A 175 1.10 -10.51 -7.71
C LEU A 175 0.08 -10.55 -6.56
N ILE A 176 -0.35 -9.39 -6.06
CA ILE A 176 -1.41 -9.30 -5.05
C ILE A 176 -2.70 -9.95 -5.53
N ASN A 177 -3.11 -9.70 -6.79
CA ASN A 177 -4.32 -10.30 -7.35
C ASN A 177 -4.21 -11.83 -7.44
N HIS A 178 -3.02 -12.37 -7.75
CA HIS A 178 -2.77 -13.81 -7.72
C HIS A 178 -2.87 -14.38 -6.32
N ILE A 179 -2.26 -13.72 -5.33
CA ILE A 179 -2.34 -14.12 -3.92
C ILE A 179 -3.80 -14.10 -3.42
N GLN A 180 -4.58 -13.09 -3.80
CA GLN A 180 -6.01 -13.04 -3.49
C GLN A 180 -6.79 -14.19 -4.13
N SER A 181 -6.43 -14.61 -5.34
CA SER A 181 -7.05 -15.77 -6.00
C SER A 181 -6.74 -17.08 -5.27
N ILE A 182 -5.49 -17.28 -4.85
CA ILE A 182 -5.05 -18.48 -4.10
C ILE A 182 -5.75 -18.53 -2.74
N THR A 183 -5.71 -17.45 -1.97
CA THR A 183 -6.34 -17.37 -0.64
C THR A 183 -7.85 -17.57 -0.69
N ARG A 184 -8.55 -17.08 -1.73
CA ARG A 184 -9.98 -17.36 -1.93
C ARG A 184 -10.27 -18.83 -2.21
N LYS A 185 -9.43 -19.50 -3.00
CA LYS A 185 -9.57 -20.93 -3.32
C LYS A 185 -9.20 -21.86 -2.16
N ALA A 186 -8.36 -21.39 -1.24
CA ALA A 186 -8.00 -22.15 -0.04
C ALA A 186 -9.05 -22.05 1.09
N ASN A 187 -9.84 -20.98 1.09
CA ASN A 187 -10.85 -20.68 2.12
C ASN A 187 -12.31 -20.98 1.68
N GLY A 188 -12.52 -21.52 0.47
CA GLY A 188 -13.81 -21.95 -0.06
C GLY A 188 -13.76 -23.41 -0.47
#